data_AF-A0A371AVH7-F1
#
_entry.id   AF-A0A371AVH7-F1
#
_cell.length_a   1.000
_cell.length_b   1.000
_cell.length_c   1.000
_cell.angle_alpha   90.00
_cell.angle_beta   90.00
_cell.angle_gamma   90.00
#
_symmetry.space_group_name_H-M   'P 1'
#
loop_
_entity.id
_entity.type
_entity.pdbx_description
1 polymer ?
#
loop_
_entity_poly.entity_id
_entity_poly.type
_entity_poly.pdbx_seq_one_letter_code
_entity_poly.pdbx_strand_id
1 'polypeptide(L)'
;MHAKAAFKGDINYDPNKGFSISQDFMKNNGLSHSDMTTKQRQLFKELYESGRPNTIEEHTRIAREALEAGGASESQIDELITNSLNNLKEQGVTNPTRIPWYSK
;
A
#
# COMPACT_ATOMS: atom_id res chain seq x y z
N MET A 1 -1.67 -0.47 -3.61
CA MET A 1 -1.64 -1.59 -2.64
C MET A 1 -0.54 -1.33 -1.61
N HIS A 2 -0.63 -1.87 -0.38
CA HIS A 2 0.41 -1.70 0.65
C HIS A 2 1.83 -1.80 0.04
N ALA A 3 2.66 -0.78 0.25
CA ALA A 3 3.94 -0.70 -0.44
C ALA A 3 4.82 -1.91 -0.09
N LYS A 4 5.22 -2.72 -1.08
CA LYS A 4 6.06 -3.92 -0.85
C LYS A 4 7.35 -3.60 -0.09
N ALA A 5 7.90 -2.41 -0.32
CA ALA A 5 9.09 -1.91 0.36
C ALA A 5 8.93 -1.82 1.90
N ALA A 6 7.70 -1.69 2.40
CA ALA A 6 7.41 -1.64 3.84
C ALA A 6 7.70 -2.97 4.57
N PHE A 7 7.70 -4.08 3.85
CA PHE A 7 7.84 -5.43 4.41
C PHE A 7 9.18 -6.08 4.03
N LYS A 8 10.07 -5.33 3.37
CA LYS A 8 11.38 -5.84 2.97
C LYS A 8 12.18 -6.23 4.22
N GLY A 9 12.60 -7.50 4.28
CA GLY A 9 13.35 -8.06 5.41
C GLY A 9 12.48 -8.70 6.50
N ASP A 10 11.15 -8.70 6.35
CA ASP A 10 10.30 -9.59 7.13
C ASP A 10 10.54 -11.05 6.68
N ILE A 11 10.74 -11.96 7.64
CA ILE A 11 11.02 -13.37 7.38
C ILE A 11 9.83 -14.10 6.72
N ASN A 12 8.62 -13.58 6.94
CA ASN A 12 7.37 -14.15 6.48
C ASN A 12 6.92 -13.58 5.13
N TYR A 13 7.46 -12.43 4.71
CA TYR A 13 7.01 -11.74 3.50
C TYR A 13 7.74 -12.23 2.24
N ASP A 14 6.98 -12.76 1.27
CA ASP A 14 7.46 -13.08 -0.07
C ASP A 14 7.04 -11.97 -1.06
N PRO A 15 7.98 -11.13 -1.55
CA PRO A 15 7.66 -10.03 -2.47
C PRO A 15 7.06 -10.52 -3.80
N ASN A 16 7.28 -11.77 -4.19
CA ASN A 16 6.69 -12.36 -5.40
C ASN A 16 5.22 -12.73 -5.21
N LYS A 17 4.79 -12.98 -3.97
CA LYS A 17 3.39 -13.27 -3.61
C LYS A 17 2.63 -12.06 -3.10
N GLY A 18 3.33 -10.94 -2.90
CA GLY A 18 2.71 -9.67 -2.51
C GLY A 18 1.65 -9.22 -3.52
N PHE A 19 0.41 -9.05 -3.05
CA PHE A 19 -0.72 -8.64 -3.87
C PHE A 19 -0.43 -7.32 -4.62
N SER A 20 -0.95 -7.21 -5.83
CA SER A 20 -0.72 -6.05 -6.70
C SER A 20 -1.86 -5.94 -7.69
N ILE A 21 -2.12 -4.72 -8.15
CA ILE A 21 -3.14 -4.45 -9.16
C ILE A 21 -2.47 -4.51 -10.52
N SER A 22 -3.05 -5.24 -11.47
CA SER A 22 -2.49 -5.34 -12.83
C SER A 22 -2.68 -4.04 -13.61
N GLN A 23 -1.83 -3.81 -14.62
CA GLN A 23 -1.98 -2.68 -15.54
C GLN A 23 -3.30 -2.75 -16.32
N ASP A 24 -3.72 -3.95 -16.73
CA ASP A 24 -4.99 -4.15 -17.42
C ASP A 24 -6.19 -3.81 -16.54
N PHE A 25 -6.17 -4.19 -15.25
CA PHE A 25 -7.21 -3.78 -14.31
C PHE A 25 -7.29 -2.27 -14.19
N MET A 26 -6.14 -1.59 -14.04
CA MET A 26 -6.12 -0.13 -13.95
C MET A 26 -6.68 0.52 -15.22
N LYS A 27 -6.25 0.07 -16.40
CA LYS A 27 -6.72 0.59 -17.69
C LYS A 27 -8.23 0.40 -17.87
N ASN A 28 -8.74 -0.80 -17.59
CA ASN A 28 -10.16 -1.14 -17.78
C ASN A 28 -11.07 -0.39 -16.80
N ASN A 29 -10.55 0.03 -15.65
CA ASN A 29 -11.28 0.77 -14.63
C ASN A 29 -10.97 2.28 -14.63
N GLY A 30 -10.22 2.79 -15.62
CA GLY A 30 -9.89 4.22 -15.73
C GLY A 30 -9.01 4.76 -14.60
N LEU A 31 -8.22 3.90 -13.96
CA LEU A 31 -7.40 4.24 -12.80
C LEU A 31 -6.05 4.84 -13.20
N SER A 32 -5.65 5.92 -12.54
CA SER A 32 -4.37 6.59 -12.79
C SER A 32 -3.25 6.05 -11.89
N HIS A 33 -2.42 5.17 -12.43
CA HIS A 33 -1.24 4.66 -11.70
C HIS A 33 -0.26 5.77 -11.27
N SER A 34 -0.14 6.82 -12.08
CA SER A 34 0.71 8.00 -11.80
C SER A 34 0.24 8.73 -10.53
N ASP A 35 -1.05 9.00 -10.43
CA ASP A 35 -1.60 9.78 -9.33
C ASP A 35 -1.58 8.98 -8.03
N MET A 36 -1.88 7.67 -8.10
CA MET A 36 -1.71 6.74 -6.97
C MET A 36 -0.27 6.75 -6.45
N THR A 37 0.71 6.63 -7.35
CA THR A 37 2.14 6.58 -6.98
C THR A 37 2.59 7.89 -6.35
N THR A 38 2.16 9.02 -6.92
CA THR A 38 2.50 10.36 -6.43
C THR A 38 1.94 10.59 -5.04
N LYS A 39 0.64 10.32 -4.84
CA LYS A 39 -0.02 10.44 -3.54
C LYS A 39 0.58 9.51 -2.50
N GLN A 40 0.87 8.25 -2.86
CA GLN A 40 1.49 7.30 -1.95
C GLN A 40 2.87 7.78 -1.46
N ARG A 41 3.72 8.30 -2.35
CA ARG A 41 5.02 8.86 -1.97
C ARG A 41 4.90 10.09 -1.07
N GLN A 42 3.96 10.98 -1.36
CA GLN A 42 3.69 12.16 -0.54
C GLN A 42 3.28 11.75 0.89
N LEU A 43 2.36 10.81 1.02
CA LEU A 43 1.84 10.41 2.33
C LEU A 43 2.85 9.61 3.16
N PHE A 44 3.69 8.78 2.53
CA PHE A 44 4.78 8.12 3.25
C PHE A 44 5.86 9.10 3.71
N LYS A 45 6.10 10.17 2.94
CA LYS A 45 6.96 11.28 3.36
C LYS A 45 6.38 11.97 4.60
N GLU A 46 5.10 12.30 4.56
CA GLU A 46 4.39 12.91 5.68
C GLU A 46 4.44 12.01 6.93
N LEU A 47 4.20 10.70 6.79
CA LEU A 47 4.29 9.74 7.89
C LEU A 47 5.68 9.75 8.53
N TYR A 48 6.73 9.78 7.70
CA TYR A 48 8.12 9.86 8.15
C TYR A 48 8.41 11.17 8.89
N GLU A 49 8.04 12.31 8.30
CA GLU A 49 8.29 13.64 8.85
C GLU A 49 7.49 13.91 10.12
N SER A 50 6.27 13.35 10.24
CA SER A 50 5.42 13.55 11.41
C SER A 50 5.89 12.76 12.64
N GLY A 51 6.77 11.78 12.47
CA GLY A 51 7.20 10.88 13.56
C GLY A 51 6.09 9.98 14.10
N ARG A 52 5.01 9.80 13.33
CA ARG A 52 3.91 8.90 13.72
C ARG A 52 4.39 7.43 13.68
N PRO A 53 3.75 6.53 14.43
CA PRO A 53 4.13 5.12 14.45
C PRO A 53 4.01 4.44 13.06
N ASN A 54 4.96 3.55 12.76
CA ASN A 54 4.96 2.74 11.54
C ASN A 54 4.07 1.50 11.72
N THR A 55 2.77 1.61 11.41
CA THR A 55 1.78 0.55 11.64
C THR A 55 1.03 0.15 10.37
N ILE A 56 0.35 -1.02 10.42
CA ILE A 56 -0.51 -1.48 9.31
C ILE A 56 -1.67 -0.50 9.08
N GLU A 57 -2.22 0.09 10.14
CA GLU A 57 -3.34 1.04 10.06
C GLU A 57 -2.92 2.30 9.28
N GLU A 58 -1.74 2.86 9.57
CA GLU A 58 -1.21 4.00 8.81
C GLU A 58 -0.95 3.61 7.35
N HIS A 59 -0.36 2.44 7.10
CA HIS A 59 -0.14 1.99 5.72
C HIS A 59 -1.45 1.71 4.97
N THR A 60 -2.49 1.28 5.67
CA THR A 60 -3.84 1.05 5.14
C THR A 60 -4.50 2.38 4.77
N ARG A 61 -4.40 3.40 5.64
CA ARG A 61 -4.86 4.76 5.35
C ARG A 61 -4.17 5.32 4.12
N ILE A 62 -2.85 5.19 4.04
CA ILE A 62 -2.07 5.64 2.87
C ILE A 62 -2.49 4.91 1.59
N ALA A 63 -2.74 3.60 1.67
CA ALA A 63 -3.21 2.83 0.52
C ALA A 63 -4.60 3.28 0.06
N ARG A 64 -5.53 3.55 0.99
CA ARG A 64 -6.87 4.10 0.72
C ARG A 64 -6.79 5.42 -0.03
N GLU A 65 -6.10 6.40 0.53
CA GLU A 65 -5.98 7.75 -0.05
C GLU A 65 -5.24 7.74 -1.40
N ALA A 66 -4.26 6.85 -1.57
CA ALA A 66 -3.60 6.68 -2.85
C ALA A 66 -4.56 6.13 -3.92
N LEU A 67 -5.38 5.13 -3.58
CA LEU A 67 -6.37 4.57 -4.50
C LEU A 67 -7.45 5.59 -4.89
N GLU A 68 -7.94 6.35 -3.91
CA GLU A 68 -8.89 7.44 -4.12
C GLU A 68 -8.32 8.51 -5.07
N ALA A 69 -7.08 8.96 -4.84
CA ALA A 69 -6.40 9.90 -5.73
C ALA A 69 -6.20 9.36 -7.15
N GLY A 70 -6.14 8.03 -7.29
CA GLY A 70 -6.08 7.35 -8.58
C GLY A 70 -7.43 7.15 -9.28
N GLY A 71 -8.54 7.59 -8.69
CA GLY A 71 -9.88 7.49 -9.26
C GLY A 71 -10.63 6.19 -8.94
N ALA A 72 -10.18 5.40 -7.97
CA ALA A 72 -10.91 4.20 -7.55
C ALA A 72 -12.19 4.58 -6.79
N SER A 73 -13.29 3.84 -7.02
CA SER A 73 -14.51 3.98 -6.24
C SER A 73 -14.34 3.44 -4.82
N GLU A 74 -15.19 3.86 -3.88
CA GLU A 74 -15.19 3.33 -2.50
C GLU A 74 -15.24 1.79 -2.45
N SER A 75 -16.11 1.19 -3.25
CA SER A 75 -16.24 -0.27 -3.34
C SER A 75 -14.96 -0.95 -3.83
N GLN A 76 -14.30 -0.39 -4.85
CA GLN A 76 -13.02 -0.90 -5.35
C GLN A 76 -11.93 -0.75 -4.29
N ILE A 77 -11.90 0.39 -3.59
CA ILE A 77 -10.92 0.65 -2.54
C ILE A 77 -11.04 -0.39 -1.43
N ASP A 78 -12.25 -0.64 -0.94
CA ASP A 78 -12.50 -1.59 0.14
C ASP A 78 -12.11 -3.02 -0.24
N GLU A 79 -12.47 -3.44 -1.47
CA GLU A 79 -12.08 -4.75 -2.00
C GLU A 79 -10.55 -4.89 -2.10
N LEU A 80 -9.88 -3.91 -2.70
CA LEU A 80 -8.43 -3.92 -2.92
C LEU A 80 -7.64 -3.88 -1.60
N ILE A 81 -8.11 -3.12 -0.61
CA ILE A 81 -7.52 -3.09 0.73
C ILE A 81 -7.72 -4.44 1.42
N THR A 82 -8.93 -4.99 1.38
CA THR A 82 -9.24 -6.29 1.98
C THR A 82 -8.37 -7.40 1.40
N ASN A 83 -8.25 -7.47 0.07
CA ASN A 83 -7.39 -8.42 -0.63
C ASN A 83 -5.92 -8.24 -0.25
N SER A 84 -5.46 -7.00 -0.12
CA SER A 84 -4.11 -6.69 0.31
C SER A 84 -3.83 -7.15 1.75
N LEU A 85 -4.76 -6.93 2.68
CA LEU A 85 -4.61 -7.31 4.09
C LEU A 85 -4.67 -8.83 4.27
N ASN A 86 -5.59 -9.50 3.55
CA ASN A 86 -5.67 -10.95 3.54
C ASN A 86 -4.37 -11.57 3.03
N ASN A 87 -3.80 -11.05 1.95
CA ASN A 87 -2.52 -11.51 1.42
C ASN A 87 -1.35 -11.34 2.41
N LEU A 88 -1.32 -10.26 3.21
CA LEU A 88 -0.32 -10.07 4.26
C LEU A 88 -0.54 -11.08 5.40
N LYS A 89 -1.79 -11.28 5.81
CA LYS A 89 -2.17 -12.25 6.84
C LYS A 89 -1.83 -13.69 6.44
N GLU A 90 -2.13 -14.09 5.21
CA GLU A 90 -1.79 -15.41 4.65
C GLU A 90 -0.28 -15.65 4.63
N GLN A 91 0.50 -14.60 4.42
CA GLN A 91 1.95 -14.67 4.50
C GLN A 91 2.48 -14.67 5.93
N GLY A 92 1.67 -14.34 6.95
CA GLY A 92 2.11 -14.25 8.35
C GLY A 92 2.76 -12.90 8.71
N VAL A 93 2.54 -11.87 7.90
CA VAL A 93 3.01 -10.51 8.17
C VAL A 93 2.05 -9.83 9.14
N THR A 94 2.56 -9.38 10.28
CA THR A 94 1.75 -8.70 11.31
C THR A 94 2.01 -7.19 11.37
N ASN A 95 3.18 -6.72 10.95
CA ASN A 95 3.56 -5.31 11.00
C ASN A 95 4.51 -4.94 9.84
N PRO A 96 4.52 -3.68 9.39
CA PRO A 96 5.56 -3.21 8.47
C PRO A 96 6.91 -3.15 9.20
N THR A 97 7.99 -3.51 8.50
CA THR A 97 9.35 -3.45 9.05
C THR A 97 9.98 -2.07 8.90
N ARG A 98 9.45 -1.23 8.00
CA ARG A 98 9.94 0.13 7.73
C ARG A 98 8.91 1.03 7.06
N ILE A 99 9.16 2.33 7.11
CA ILE A 99 8.52 3.31 6.21
C ILE A 99 9.23 3.23 4.84
N PRO A 100 8.51 3.02 3.72
CA PRO A 100 9.09 3.00 2.38
C PRO A 100 9.84 4.29 1.99
N TRP A 101 10.95 4.13 1.26
CA TRP A 101 11.78 5.19 0.65
C TRP A 101 12.48 6.17 1.60
N TYR A 102 12.18 6.11 2.89
CA TYR A 102 12.79 6.93 3.91
C TYR A 102 13.43 6.04 4.96
N SER A 103 14.61 6.42 5.43
CA SER A 103 15.28 5.80 6.57
C SER A 103 15.63 6.91 7.55
N LYS A 104 15.57 6.60 8.84
CA LYS A 104 16.37 7.34 9.81
C LYS A 104 17.84 6.97 9.63
#